data_AF-A0A094IHE4-F1
#
_entry.id   AF-A0A094IHE4-F1
#
_cell.length_a   1.000
_cell.length_b   1.000
_cell.length_c   1.000
_cell.angle_alpha   90.00
_cell.angle_beta   90.00
_cell.angle_gamma   90.00
#
_symmetry.space_group_name_H-M   'P 1'
#
loop_
_entity.id
_entity.type
_entity.pdbx_description
1 polymer ?
#
loop_
_entity_poly.entity_id
_entity_poly.type
_entity_poly.pdbx_seq_one_letter_code
_entity_poly.pdbx_strand_id
1 'polypeptide(L)'
;PLLQTIQTLESAALKPLNTASPPASTTTTAIDALSSLIKTYPEYPSAYNNRAQAKRLLHGSDLTVREAEESGMMADLAEAIRLCTPAKTGLQADILAKAYTQRGAVLLLTSTTMRARESGEAGEGAVQALVMGAKSADEVEEMARADFREGKRWGSEVAGEMDVKMNPVRKMCGEIVREAMVRDLRESGVLPPEA
;
A
#
# COMPACT_ATOMS: atom_id res chain seq x y z
N PRO A 1 -27.76 20.22 -0.32
CA PRO A 1 -26.65 20.95 0.34
C PRO A 1 -25.32 20.62 -0.37
N LEU A 2 -24.29 21.47 -0.26
CA LEU A 2 -23.04 21.36 -1.03
C LEU A 2 -22.37 19.98 -0.91
N LEU A 3 -22.26 19.42 0.30
CA LEU A 3 -21.65 18.10 0.53
C LEU A 3 -22.33 16.98 -0.27
N GLN A 4 -23.67 16.99 -0.34
CA GLN A 4 -24.43 15.99 -1.09
C GLN A 4 -24.16 16.09 -2.59
N THR A 5 -23.95 17.30 -3.11
CA THR A 5 -23.54 17.52 -4.50
C THR A 5 -22.16 16.93 -4.76
N ILE A 6 -21.19 17.18 -3.88
CA ILE A 6 -19.82 16.64 -3.98
C ILE A 6 -19.85 15.10 -3.97
N GLN A 7 -20.57 14.50 -3.03
CA GLN A 7 -20.72 13.04 -2.94
C GLN A 7 -21.40 12.42 -4.16
N THR A 8 -22.36 13.14 -4.77
CA THR A 8 -23.01 12.69 -6.00
C THR A 8 -22.03 12.68 -7.18
N LEU A 9 -21.21 13.73 -7.33
CA LEU A 9 -20.18 13.81 -8.36
C LEU A 9 -19.11 12.73 -8.18
N GLU A 10 -18.65 12.53 -6.95
CA GLU A 10 -17.71 11.46 -6.60
C GLU A 10 -18.29 10.07 -6.93
N SER A 11 -19.52 9.80 -6.51
CA SER A 11 -20.19 8.53 -6.78
C SER A 11 -20.34 8.27 -8.27
N ALA A 12 -20.63 9.31 -9.06
CA ALA A 12 -20.73 9.21 -10.51
C ALA A 12 -19.37 8.87 -11.16
N ALA A 13 -18.26 9.42 -10.63
CA ALA A 13 -16.91 9.10 -11.09
C ALA A 13 -16.50 7.65 -10.76
N LEU A 14 -16.93 7.13 -9.61
CA LEU A 14 -16.52 5.81 -9.11
C LEU A 14 -17.37 4.65 -9.63
N LYS A 15 -18.66 4.87 -9.85
CA LYS A 15 -19.60 3.80 -10.26
C LYS A 15 -19.12 2.98 -11.48
N PRO A 16 -18.52 3.57 -12.53
CA PRO A 16 -17.98 2.79 -13.65
C PRO A 16 -16.80 1.88 -13.29
N LEU A 17 -16.10 2.14 -12.18
CA LEU A 17 -14.96 1.33 -11.72
C LEU A 17 -15.39 0.08 -10.92
N ASN A 18 -16.69 -0.05 -10.58
CA ASN A 18 -17.24 -1.17 -9.82
C ASN A 18 -17.38 -2.45 -10.67
N THR A 19 -16.29 -2.88 -11.29
CA THR A 19 -16.17 -4.12 -12.04
C THR A 19 -14.85 -4.80 -11.67
N ALA A 20 -14.71 -6.10 -11.92
CA ALA A 20 -13.51 -6.84 -11.53
C ALA A 20 -12.22 -6.30 -12.21
N SER A 21 -12.34 -5.77 -13.43
CA SER A 21 -11.24 -5.22 -14.21
C SER A 21 -11.75 -4.09 -15.12
N PRO A 22 -11.90 -2.86 -14.61
CA PRO A 22 -12.40 -1.75 -15.41
C PRO A 22 -11.43 -1.44 -16.57
N PRO A 23 -11.94 -1.12 -17.78
CA PRO A 23 -11.09 -0.74 -18.90
C PRO A 23 -10.22 0.48 -18.57
N ALA A 24 -9.01 0.53 -19.10
CA ALA A 24 -8.09 1.67 -18.89
C ALA A 24 -8.74 3.02 -19.25
N SER A 25 -9.52 3.07 -20.35
CA SER A 25 -10.26 4.27 -20.73
C SER A 25 -11.25 4.73 -19.67
N THR A 26 -12.01 3.79 -19.08
CA THR A 26 -12.95 4.07 -17.99
C THR A 26 -12.24 4.56 -16.74
N THR A 27 -11.11 3.94 -16.40
CA THR A 27 -10.27 4.34 -15.27
C THR A 27 -9.70 5.75 -15.46
N THR A 28 -9.20 6.07 -16.65
CA THR A 28 -8.72 7.43 -16.99
C THR A 28 -9.84 8.45 -16.87
N THR A 29 -11.04 8.17 -17.39
CA THR A 29 -12.20 9.07 -17.25
C THR A 29 -12.55 9.33 -15.77
N ALA A 30 -12.48 8.31 -14.91
CA ALA A 30 -12.70 8.49 -13.48
C ALA A 30 -11.61 9.36 -12.84
N ILE A 31 -10.34 9.18 -13.22
CA ILE A 31 -9.22 10.02 -12.76
C ILE A 31 -9.43 11.48 -13.16
N ASP A 32 -9.89 11.76 -14.37
CA ASP A 32 -10.15 13.12 -14.85
C ASP A 32 -11.32 13.78 -14.10
N ALA A 33 -12.38 13.02 -13.83
CA ALA A 33 -13.52 13.47 -13.04
C ALA A 33 -13.12 13.79 -11.59
N LEU A 34 -12.34 12.91 -10.94
CA LEU A 34 -11.80 13.12 -9.60
C LEU A 34 -10.82 14.30 -9.56
N SER A 35 -10.02 14.49 -10.61
CA SER A 35 -9.12 15.63 -10.74
C SER A 35 -9.87 16.95 -10.85
N SER A 36 -10.97 16.96 -11.59
CA SER A 36 -11.88 18.11 -11.66
C SER A 36 -12.52 18.39 -10.30
N LEU A 37 -12.94 17.34 -9.58
CA LEU A 37 -13.52 17.46 -8.25
C LEU A 37 -12.51 18.06 -7.24
N ILE A 38 -11.26 17.60 -7.27
CA ILE A 38 -10.16 18.14 -6.44
C ILE A 38 -9.89 19.61 -6.77
N LYS A 39 -9.87 19.97 -8.05
CA LYS A 39 -9.66 21.36 -8.48
C LYS A 39 -10.76 22.29 -7.96
N THR A 40 -12.00 21.83 -7.92
CA THR A 40 -13.14 22.62 -7.43
C THR A 40 -13.23 22.61 -5.89
N TYR A 41 -12.90 21.49 -5.25
CA TYR A 41 -13.02 21.26 -3.81
C TYR A 41 -11.72 20.69 -3.23
N PRO A 42 -10.66 21.51 -3.11
CA PRO A 42 -9.33 21.05 -2.69
C PRO A 42 -9.28 20.56 -1.23
N GLU A 43 -10.27 20.91 -0.41
CA GLU A 43 -10.38 20.43 0.97
C GLU A 43 -11.24 19.15 1.10
N TYR A 44 -11.61 18.49 -0.01
CA TYR A 44 -12.39 17.25 0.02
C TYR A 44 -11.46 16.02 -0.03
N PRO A 45 -11.11 15.41 1.12
CA PRO A 45 -10.07 14.38 1.20
C PRO A 45 -10.42 13.08 0.46
N SER A 46 -11.70 12.73 0.38
CA SER A 46 -12.15 11.48 -0.24
C SER A 46 -11.78 11.42 -1.73
N ALA A 47 -11.82 12.56 -2.45
CA ALA A 47 -11.45 12.59 -3.86
C ALA A 47 -9.98 12.24 -4.10
N TYR A 48 -9.07 12.67 -3.21
CA TYR A 48 -7.66 12.30 -3.30
C TYR A 48 -7.45 10.79 -3.10
N ASN A 49 -8.05 10.23 -2.05
CA ASN A 49 -7.97 8.78 -1.77
C ASN A 49 -8.52 7.94 -2.95
N ASN A 50 -9.66 8.36 -3.49
CA ASN A 50 -10.29 7.70 -4.62
C ASN A 50 -9.48 7.83 -5.92
N ARG A 51 -8.83 8.98 -6.14
CA ARG A 51 -7.96 9.18 -7.31
C ARG A 51 -6.69 8.33 -7.21
N ALA A 52 -6.11 8.20 -6.01
CA ALA A 52 -5.00 7.29 -5.75
C ALA A 52 -5.38 5.83 -6.08
N GLN A 53 -6.54 5.37 -5.62
CA GLN A 53 -7.04 4.03 -5.93
C GLN A 53 -7.28 3.83 -7.43
N ALA A 54 -7.85 4.82 -8.13
CA ALA A 54 -8.07 4.75 -9.57
C ALA A 54 -6.75 4.70 -10.35
N LYS A 55 -5.73 5.48 -9.94
CA LYS A 55 -4.37 5.39 -10.52
C LYS A 55 -3.78 4.00 -10.33
N ARG A 56 -3.95 3.39 -9.15
CA ARG A 56 -3.49 2.01 -8.90
C ARG A 56 -4.10 1.00 -9.88
N LEU A 57 -5.36 1.18 -10.28
CA LEU A 57 -6.01 0.29 -11.26
C LEU A 57 -5.39 0.37 -12.66
N LEU A 58 -4.73 1.49 -13.04
CA LEU A 58 -4.04 1.61 -14.33
C LEU A 58 -2.71 0.85 -14.37
N HIS A 59 -2.00 0.81 -13.24
CA HIS A 59 -0.69 0.17 -13.16
C HIS A 59 -0.74 -1.32 -12.75
N GLY A 60 -1.89 -1.78 -12.24
CA GLY A 60 -2.08 -3.18 -11.86
C GLY A 60 -1.31 -3.58 -10.60
N SER A 61 -0.94 -4.85 -10.51
CA SER A 61 -0.30 -5.48 -9.35
C SER A 61 1.21 -5.19 -9.21
N ASP A 62 1.81 -4.46 -10.15
CA ASP A 62 3.26 -4.25 -10.22
C ASP A 62 3.69 -2.79 -9.88
N LEU A 63 2.79 -2.00 -9.29
CA LEU A 63 3.02 -0.60 -8.96
C LEU A 63 4.00 -0.42 -7.78
N THR A 64 5.27 -0.16 -8.07
CA THR A 64 6.25 0.24 -7.04
C THR A 64 6.14 1.73 -6.72
N VAL A 65 6.90 2.20 -5.72
CA VAL A 65 6.91 3.62 -5.34
C VAL A 65 7.23 4.52 -6.53
N ARG A 66 8.11 4.12 -7.45
CA ARG A 66 8.46 4.96 -8.61
C ARG A 66 7.22 5.29 -9.43
N GLU A 67 6.50 4.25 -9.86
CA GLU A 67 5.32 4.44 -10.69
C GLU A 67 4.20 5.15 -9.91
N ALA A 68 4.14 4.93 -8.58
CA ALA A 68 3.18 5.60 -7.71
C ALA A 68 3.51 7.11 -7.52
N GLU A 69 4.78 7.50 -7.55
CA GLU A 69 5.22 8.89 -7.53
C GLU A 69 4.98 9.57 -8.88
N GLU A 70 5.36 8.92 -9.99
CA GLU A 70 5.17 9.43 -11.35
C GLU A 70 3.69 9.66 -11.68
N SER A 71 2.81 8.76 -11.23
CA SER A 71 1.36 8.94 -11.36
C SER A 71 0.77 9.97 -10.38
N GLY A 72 1.55 10.44 -9.41
CA GLY A 72 1.08 11.31 -8.32
C GLY A 72 0.13 10.62 -7.33
N MET A 73 0.09 9.28 -7.30
CA MET A 73 -0.67 8.51 -6.32
C MET A 73 -0.15 8.75 -4.90
N MET A 74 1.17 8.79 -4.71
CA MET A 74 1.77 9.04 -3.39
C MET A 74 1.41 10.43 -2.85
N ALA A 75 1.38 11.44 -3.72
CA ALA A 75 0.95 12.79 -3.38
C ALA A 75 -0.52 12.85 -2.98
N ASP A 76 -1.39 12.14 -3.70
CA ASP A 76 -2.82 12.05 -3.37
C ASP A 76 -3.04 11.41 -2.00
N LEU A 77 -2.36 10.30 -1.71
CA LEU A 77 -2.46 9.64 -0.40
C LEU A 77 -1.94 10.52 0.73
N ALA A 78 -0.83 11.21 0.52
CA ALA A 78 -0.27 12.15 1.50
C ALA A 78 -1.24 13.30 1.80
N GLU A 79 -1.88 13.87 0.77
CA GLU A 79 -2.81 14.97 0.92
C GLU A 79 -4.12 14.54 1.62
N ALA A 80 -4.65 13.35 1.28
CA ALA A 80 -5.78 12.76 1.99
C ALA A 80 -5.48 12.57 3.49
N ILE A 81 -4.30 12.05 3.82
CA ILE A 81 -3.84 11.89 5.21
C ILE A 81 -3.73 13.25 5.90
N ARG A 82 -3.14 14.25 5.24
CA ARG A 82 -2.98 15.61 5.79
C ARG A 82 -4.33 16.25 6.12
N LEU A 83 -5.29 16.18 5.21
CA LEU A 83 -6.63 16.76 5.38
C LEU A 83 -7.47 16.05 6.45
N CYS A 84 -7.19 14.77 6.71
CA CYS A 84 -7.89 13.99 7.73
C CYS A 84 -7.17 13.95 9.09
N THR A 85 -6.00 14.59 9.24
CA THR A 85 -5.21 14.57 10.49
C THR A 85 -5.24 15.94 11.20
N PRO A 86 -5.70 16.03 12.46
CA PRO A 86 -6.28 14.96 13.28
C PRO A 86 -7.70 14.59 12.82
N ALA A 87 -8.07 13.31 12.98
CA ALA A 87 -9.41 12.83 12.64
C ALA A 87 -10.44 13.38 13.64
N LYS A 88 -11.50 14.00 13.12
CA LYS A 88 -12.62 14.56 13.91
C LYS A 88 -13.91 13.78 13.70
N THR A 89 -14.01 12.99 12.64
CA THR A 89 -15.22 12.25 12.26
C THR A 89 -14.90 10.81 11.90
N GLY A 90 -15.89 9.92 11.97
CA GLY A 90 -15.76 8.54 11.52
C GLY A 90 -15.44 8.43 10.02
N LEU A 91 -15.93 9.36 9.19
CA LEU A 91 -15.60 9.41 7.78
C LEU A 91 -14.11 9.73 7.55
N GLN A 92 -13.54 10.66 8.33
CA GLN A 92 -12.10 10.94 8.25
C GLN A 92 -11.27 9.73 8.70
N ALA A 93 -11.72 8.99 9.71
CA ALA A 93 -11.07 7.75 10.14
C ALA A 93 -11.08 6.69 9.01
N ASP A 94 -12.23 6.48 8.34
CA ASP A 94 -12.31 5.56 7.18
C ASP A 94 -11.37 5.96 6.04
N ILE A 95 -11.28 7.26 5.73
CA ILE A 95 -10.35 7.76 4.72
C ILE A 95 -8.90 7.51 5.13
N LEU A 96 -8.53 7.76 6.40
CA LEU A 96 -7.18 7.46 6.91
C LEU A 96 -6.88 5.96 6.82
N ALA A 97 -7.81 5.11 7.23
CA ALA A 97 -7.67 3.66 7.17
C ALA A 97 -7.33 3.19 5.75
N LYS A 98 -8.08 3.69 4.76
CA LYS A 98 -7.86 3.37 3.33
C LYS A 98 -6.54 3.96 2.81
N ALA A 99 -6.22 5.21 3.14
CA ALA A 99 -5.04 5.89 2.62
C ALA A 99 -3.74 5.23 3.12
N TYR A 100 -3.65 4.96 4.43
CA TYR A 100 -2.51 4.24 5.01
C TYR A 100 -2.40 2.82 4.46
N THR A 101 -3.51 2.10 4.28
CA THR A 101 -3.49 0.74 3.70
C THR A 101 -2.97 0.75 2.27
N GLN A 102 -3.41 1.70 1.43
CA GLN A 102 -2.95 1.83 0.06
C GLN A 102 -1.45 2.18 -0.01
N ARG A 103 -0.98 3.12 0.83
CA ARG A 103 0.43 3.52 0.86
C ARG A 103 1.34 2.39 1.35
N GLY A 104 0.91 1.69 2.41
CA GLY A 104 1.59 0.51 2.92
C GLY A 104 1.71 -0.61 1.88
N ALA A 105 0.67 -0.83 1.07
CA ALA A 105 0.71 -1.84 0.00
C ALA A 105 1.74 -1.52 -1.10
N VAL A 106 1.86 -0.25 -1.51
CA VAL A 106 2.87 0.19 -2.48
C VAL A 106 4.29 0.04 -1.93
N LEU A 107 4.50 0.41 -0.66
CA LEU A 107 5.79 0.26 0.01
C LEU A 107 6.17 -1.22 0.13
N LEU A 108 5.24 -2.08 0.55
CA LEU A 108 5.48 -3.52 0.64
C LEU A 108 5.90 -4.09 -0.71
N LEU A 109 5.12 -3.81 -1.77
CA LEU A 109 5.43 -4.30 -3.11
C LEU A 109 6.81 -3.84 -3.57
N THR A 110 7.17 -2.59 -3.26
CA THR A 110 8.49 -2.04 -3.56
C THR A 110 9.59 -2.82 -2.85
N SER A 111 9.46 -3.06 -1.54
CA SER A 111 10.44 -3.85 -0.78
C SER A 111 10.57 -5.28 -1.32
N THR A 112 9.47 -5.93 -1.70
CA THR A 112 9.49 -7.28 -2.27
C THR A 112 10.18 -7.32 -3.63
N THR A 113 9.94 -6.31 -4.48
CA THR A 113 10.60 -6.18 -5.78
C THR A 113 12.09 -5.92 -5.63
N MET A 114 12.51 -5.12 -4.64
CA MET A 114 13.93 -4.89 -4.33
C MET A 114 14.63 -6.21 -3.95
N ARG A 115 14.05 -7.00 -3.03
CA ARG A 115 14.61 -8.29 -2.61
C ARG A 115 14.70 -9.31 -3.75
N ALA A 116 13.68 -9.37 -4.60
CA ALA A 116 13.67 -10.27 -5.76
C ALA A 116 14.81 -9.95 -6.75
N ARG A 117 15.15 -8.67 -6.91
CA ARG A 117 16.25 -8.23 -7.78
C ARG A 117 17.63 -8.45 -7.14
N GLU A 118 17.74 -8.38 -5.82
CA GLU A 118 18.97 -8.70 -5.08
C GLU A 118 19.32 -10.20 -5.11
N SER A 119 18.31 -11.07 -5.22
CA SER A 119 18.48 -12.53 -5.20
C SER A 119 18.71 -13.15 -6.59
N GLY A 120 18.55 -12.39 -7.67
CA GLY A 120 18.83 -12.81 -9.05
C GLY A 120 20.26 -12.45 -9.45
N GLU A 121 20.97 -13.40 -10.07
CA GLU A 121 22.36 -13.25 -10.54
C GLU A 121 22.62 -11.92 -11.27
N ALA A 122 23.78 -11.34 -10.99
CA ALA A 122 24.27 -10.07 -11.51
C ALA A 122 23.93 -9.83 -13.00
N GLY A 123 22.97 -8.93 -13.25
CA GLY A 123 22.59 -8.49 -14.59
C GLY A 123 21.96 -7.10 -14.54
N GLU A 124 22.79 -6.09 -14.78
CA GLU A 124 22.47 -4.70 -15.11
C GLU A 124 21.26 -4.04 -14.42
N GLY A 125 21.54 -3.19 -13.42
CA GLY A 125 20.55 -2.23 -12.95
C GLY A 125 20.88 -1.53 -11.64
N ALA A 126 22.06 -0.92 -11.53
CA ALA A 126 22.40 0.02 -10.45
C ALA A 126 21.59 1.34 -10.51
N VAL A 127 20.31 1.30 -10.89
CA VAL A 127 19.47 2.49 -11.08
C VAL A 127 18.09 2.27 -10.49
N GLN A 128 18.02 2.05 -9.16
CA GLN A 128 16.79 2.31 -8.41
C GLN A 128 17.02 2.65 -6.93
N ALA A 129 18.27 2.93 -6.52
CA ALA A 129 18.56 3.50 -5.20
C ALA A 129 18.06 4.97 -5.05
N LEU A 130 17.62 5.60 -6.14
CA LEU A 130 17.24 7.01 -6.16
C LEU A 130 15.77 7.29 -5.80
N VAL A 131 14.89 6.28 -5.79
CA VAL A 131 13.44 6.51 -5.60
C VAL A 131 13.01 6.62 -4.14
N MET A 132 13.86 6.23 -3.19
CA MET A 132 13.56 6.35 -1.75
C MET A 132 14.73 6.92 -0.95
N GLY A 133 15.58 7.74 -1.57
CA GLY A 133 16.73 8.35 -0.91
C GLY A 133 17.73 7.32 -0.34
N ALA A 134 18.07 6.30 -1.14
CA ALA A 134 19.01 5.22 -0.79
C ALA A 134 18.58 4.26 0.35
N LYS A 135 17.29 4.15 0.65
CA LYS A 135 16.76 3.15 1.59
C LYS A 135 16.96 1.71 1.09
N SER A 136 17.29 0.82 2.00
CA SER A 136 17.33 -0.64 1.80
C SER A 136 15.92 -1.25 1.73
N ALA A 137 15.81 -2.49 1.23
CA ALA A 137 14.54 -3.21 1.18
C ALA A 137 13.92 -3.37 2.58
N ASP A 138 14.74 -3.63 3.61
CA ASP A 138 14.30 -3.74 5.01
C ASP A 138 13.71 -2.42 5.55
N GLU A 139 14.33 -1.28 5.23
CA GLU A 139 13.82 0.03 5.64
C GLU A 139 12.49 0.35 4.96
N VAL A 140 12.33 0.01 3.68
CA VAL A 140 11.07 0.21 2.96
C VAL A 140 9.97 -0.72 3.50
N GLU A 141 10.32 -1.95 3.89
CA GLU A 141 9.38 -2.88 4.53
C GLU A 141 8.92 -2.38 5.90
N GLU A 142 9.81 -1.79 6.71
CA GLU A 142 9.41 -1.20 8.00
C GLU A 142 8.54 0.05 7.80
N MET A 143 8.77 0.84 6.74
CA MET A 143 7.84 1.93 6.37
C MET A 143 6.46 1.39 6.00
N ALA A 144 6.39 0.31 5.21
CA ALA A 144 5.13 -0.35 4.87
C ALA A 144 4.38 -0.81 6.13
N ARG A 145 5.10 -1.43 7.06
CA ARG A 145 4.56 -1.87 8.35
C ARG A 145 4.07 -0.71 9.21
N ALA A 146 4.78 0.41 9.25
CA ALA A 146 4.32 1.61 9.96
C ALA A 146 2.99 2.12 9.41
N ASP A 147 2.83 2.11 8.08
CA ASP A 147 1.56 2.45 7.43
C ASP A 147 0.46 1.43 7.75
N PHE A 148 0.75 0.13 7.75
CA PHE A 148 -0.26 -0.86 8.14
C PHE A 148 -0.67 -0.73 9.62
N ARG A 149 0.25 -0.34 10.51
CA ARG A 149 -0.07 -0.04 11.91
C ARG A 149 -1.04 1.14 12.02
N GLU A 150 -0.82 2.21 11.28
CA GLU A 150 -1.75 3.33 11.25
C GLU A 150 -3.08 2.95 10.58
N GLY A 151 -3.05 2.22 9.46
CA GLY A 151 -4.26 1.72 8.81
C GLY A 151 -5.14 0.89 9.75
N LYS A 152 -4.51 -0.01 10.52
CA LYS A 152 -5.16 -0.82 11.57
C LYS A 152 -5.75 0.06 12.68
N ARG A 153 -5.00 1.06 13.16
CA ARG A 153 -5.46 2.01 14.19
C ARG A 153 -6.75 2.71 13.77
N TRP A 154 -6.90 3.00 12.48
CA TRP A 154 -8.08 3.65 11.92
C TRP A 154 -9.19 2.69 11.47
N GLY A 155 -9.01 1.38 11.65
CA GLY A 155 -10.07 0.37 11.43
C GLY A 155 -9.95 -0.44 10.14
N SER A 156 -8.82 -0.41 9.43
CA SER A 156 -8.60 -1.28 8.27
C SER A 156 -8.27 -2.71 8.72
N GLU A 157 -9.17 -3.65 8.38
CA GLU A 157 -8.97 -5.09 8.65
C GLU A 157 -7.77 -5.66 7.88
N VAL A 158 -7.66 -5.32 6.59
CA VAL A 158 -6.53 -5.72 5.75
C VAL A 158 -5.21 -5.23 6.34
N ALA A 159 -5.15 -3.97 6.77
CA ALA A 159 -3.95 -3.44 7.42
C ALA A 159 -3.66 -4.15 8.75
N GLY A 160 -4.70 -4.51 9.50
CA GLY A 160 -4.59 -5.31 10.71
C GLY A 160 -3.93 -6.66 10.48
N GLU A 161 -4.35 -7.39 9.44
CA GLU A 161 -3.72 -8.65 9.06
C GLU A 161 -2.27 -8.47 8.62
N MET A 162 -1.98 -7.44 7.82
CA MET A 162 -0.63 -7.19 7.31
C MET A 162 0.33 -6.77 8.44
N ASP A 163 -0.09 -5.90 9.37
CA ASP A 163 0.68 -5.55 10.58
C ASP A 163 1.05 -6.80 11.39
N VAL A 164 0.09 -7.72 11.57
CA VAL A 164 0.32 -8.98 12.26
C VAL A 164 1.30 -9.88 11.50
N LYS A 165 1.16 -10.01 10.17
CA LYS A 165 2.05 -10.82 9.32
C LYS A 165 3.49 -10.30 9.31
N MET A 166 3.67 -8.98 9.33
CA MET A 166 4.99 -8.33 9.29
C MET A 166 5.63 -8.15 10.67
N ASN A 167 4.97 -8.58 11.75
CA ASN A 167 5.51 -8.41 13.10
C ASN A 167 6.83 -9.22 13.27
N PRO A 168 7.97 -8.58 13.57
CA PRO A 168 9.26 -9.24 13.75
C PRO A 168 9.23 -10.31 14.84
N VAL A 169 8.44 -10.11 15.90
CA VAL A 169 8.29 -11.11 16.96
C VAL A 169 7.64 -12.37 16.41
N ARG A 170 6.59 -12.23 15.58
CA ARG A 170 5.95 -13.39 14.93
C ARG A 170 6.91 -14.09 13.97
N LYS A 171 7.66 -13.32 13.17
CA LYS A 171 8.66 -13.86 12.23
C LYS A 171 9.74 -14.65 12.96
N MET A 172 10.34 -14.05 13.99
CA MET A 172 11.37 -14.70 14.81
C MET A 172 10.82 -15.90 15.59
N CYS A 173 9.63 -15.82 16.20
CA CYS A 173 9.04 -16.98 16.87
C CYS A 173 8.80 -18.15 15.90
N GLY A 174 8.36 -17.86 14.67
CA GLY A 174 8.20 -18.88 13.64
C GLY A 174 9.53 -19.51 13.20
N GLU A 175 10.57 -18.69 13.06
CA GLU A 175 11.94 -19.15 12.72
C GLU A 175 12.53 -19.99 13.85
N ILE A 176 12.45 -19.54 15.11
CA ILE A 176 12.93 -20.27 16.30
C ILE A 176 12.20 -21.60 16.45
N VAL A 177 10.87 -21.62 16.30
CA VAL A 177 10.09 -22.87 16.40
C VAL A 177 10.46 -23.81 15.26
N ARG A 178 10.62 -23.31 14.03
CA ARG A 178 11.05 -24.14 12.90
C ARG A 178 12.44 -24.70 13.12
N GLU A 179 13.38 -23.89 13.61
CA GLU A 179 14.74 -24.31 13.94
C GLU A 179 14.75 -25.38 15.04
N ALA A 180 13.97 -25.17 16.11
CA ALA A 180 13.81 -26.17 17.18
C ALA A 180 13.20 -27.48 16.67
N MET A 181 12.16 -27.43 15.83
CA MET A 181 11.56 -28.62 15.22
C MET A 181 12.55 -29.36 14.29
N VAL A 182 13.32 -28.62 13.49
CA VAL A 182 14.36 -29.21 12.63
C VAL A 182 15.44 -29.88 13.48
N ARG A 183 15.84 -29.27 14.60
CA ARG A 183 16.77 -29.86 15.56
C ARG A 183 16.22 -31.16 16.15
N ASP A 184 14.99 -31.16 16.64
CA ASP A 184 14.35 -32.36 17.23
C ASP A 184 14.20 -33.50 16.19
N LEU A 185 13.89 -33.18 14.93
CA LEU A 185 13.82 -34.15 13.84
C LEU A 185 15.19 -34.76 13.49
N ARG A 186 16.28 -34.00 13.67
CA ARG A 186 17.65 -34.54 13.53
C ARG A 186 18.04 -35.40 14.72
N GLU A 187 17.74 -34.95 15.94
CA GLU A 187 18.03 -35.71 17.18
C GLU A 187 17.27 -37.06 17.20
N SER A 188 16.06 -37.10 16.66
CA SER A 188 15.28 -38.33 16.50
C SER A 188 15.68 -39.20 15.30
N GLY A 189 16.66 -38.77 14.50
CA GLY A 189 17.18 -39.52 13.35
C GLY A 189 16.28 -39.53 12.12
N VAL A 190 15.22 -38.69 12.09
CA VAL A 190 14.33 -38.53 10.93
C VAL A 190 15.01 -37.73 9.82
N LEU A 191 15.83 -36.74 10.19
CA LEU A 191 16.66 -35.95 9.27
C LEU A 191 18.14 -36.31 9.43
N PRO A 192 18.94 -36.28 8.34
CA PRO A 192 20.37 -36.50 8.42
C PRO A 192 21.07 -35.40 9.23
N PRO A 193 22.23 -35.69 9.85
CA PRO A 193 23.04 -34.69 10.53
C PRO A 193 23.54 -33.61 9.56
N GLU A 194 23.78 -32.41 10.08
CA GLU A 194 24.32 -31.30 9.28
C GLU A 194 25.71 -31.64 8.72
N ALA A 195 25.96 -31.23 7.48
CA ALA A 195 27.22 -31.46 6.76
C ALA A 195 28.33 -30.50 7.20
#